data_AF-A0A7Y3TFV4-F1
#
_entry.id   AF-A0A7Y3TFV4-F1
#
_cell.length_a   1.000
_cell.length_b   1.000
_cell.length_c   1.000
_cell.angle_alpha   90.00
_cell.angle_beta   90.00
_cell.angle_gamma   90.00
#
_symmetry.space_group_name_H-M   'P 1'
#
loop_
_entity.id
_entity.type
_entity.pdbx_description
1 polymer ?
#
loop_
_entity_poly.entity_id
_entity_poly.type
_entity_poly.pdbx_seq_one_letter_code
_entity_poly.pdbx_strand_id
1 'polypeptide(L)'
;MEKNEIENLKNLKKLAASYLKSVGPISSETQAFVTKIRMQSYYELGYAITDLLRLCILSLEEEEHKKATDRKSSINVVIILEMVIQLFPMEEFEFLSELHQQIFTDSNTLNE
;
A
#
# COMPACT_ATOMS: atom_id res chain seq x y z
N MET A 1 -10.09 -5.29 34.02
CA MET A 1 -9.40 -4.48 33.01
C MET A 1 -9.15 -3.12 33.64
N GLU A 2 -7.88 -2.78 33.81
CA GLU A 2 -7.50 -1.54 34.47
C GLU A 2 -7.90 -0.35 33.59
N LYS A 3 -8.27 0.78 34.20
CA LYS A 3 -8.79 1.97 33.50
C LYS A 3 -7.85 2.47 32.39
N ASN A 4 -6.56 2.20 32.51
CA ASN A 4 -5.51 2.53 31.54
C ASN A 4 -5.60 1.69 30.25
N GLU A 5 -5.90 0.39 30.37
CA GLU A 5 -6.04 -0.52 29.22
C GLU A 5 -7.25 -0.15 28.35
N ILE A 6 -8.34 0.30 28.97
CA ILE A 6 -9.54 0.76 28.27
C ILE A 6 -9.27 2.04 27.48
N GLU A 7 -8.52 2.98 28.06
CA GLU A 7 -8.19 4.25 27.40
C GLU A 7 -7.23 4.04 26.23
N ASN A 8 -6.21 3.19 26.40
CA ASN A 8 -5.29 2.82 25.31
C ASN A 8 -6.02 2.16 24.14
N LEU A 9 -6.95 1.25 24.41
CA LEU A 9 -7.73 0.58 23.37
C LEU A 9 -8.65 1.57 22.62
N LYS A 10 -9.16 2.59 23.31
CA LYS A 10 -9.97 3.66 22.71
C LYS A 10 -9.13 4.56 21.81
N ASN A 11 -7.92 4.93 22.25
CA ASN A 11 -6.97 5.71 21.45
C ASN A 11 -6.53 4.94 20.21
N LEU A 12 -6.21 3.65 20.33
CA LEU A 12 -5.89 2.79 19.20
C LEU A 12 -7.04 2.71 18.18
N LYS A 13 -8.28 2.54 18.63
CA LYS A 13 -9.44 2.54 17.73
C LYS A 13 -9.61 3.85 16.99
N LYS A 14 -9.36 4.98 17.66
CA LYS A 14 -9.43 6.31 17.05
C LYS A 14 -8.34 6.50 15.99
N LEU A 15 -7.12 6.04 16.28
CA LEU A 15 -5.99 6.03 15.35
C LEU A 15 -6.26 5.14 14.14
N ALA A 16 -6.73 3.91 14.37
CA ALA A 16 -7.10 3.00 13.28
C ALA A 16 -8.19 3.61 12.38
N ALA A 17 -9.19 4.30 12.96
CA ALA A 17 -10.25 4.94 12.19
C ALA A 17 -9.80 6.19 11.39
N SER A 18 -8.68 6.85 11.75
CA SER A 18 -8.17 7.99 10.98
C SER A 18 -7.45 7.56 9.71
N TYR A 19 -6.77 6.41 9.74
CA TYR A 19 -5.92 5.93 8.65
C TYR A 19 -6.49 4.75 7.85
N LEU A 20 -7.22 3.82 8.48
CA LEU A 20 -7.80 2.65 7.79
C LEU A 20 -9.15 2.96 7.14
N LYS A 21 -9.34 4.19 6.68
CA LYS A 21 -10.59 4.57 6.00
C LYS A 21 -10.63 3.83 4.67
N SER A 22 -11.69 3.06 4.45
CA SER A 22 -12.01 2.48 3.15
C SER A 22 -11.84 3.55 2.07
N VAL A 23 -10.91 3.32 1.14
CA VAL A 23 -10.50 4.24 0.07
C VAL A 23 -11.69 5.09 -0.38
N GLY A 24 -11.75 6.30 0.16
CA GLY A 24 -12.79 7.27 -0.16
C GLY A 24 -12.64 7.67 -1.64
N PRO A 25 -13.72 8.12 -2.30
CA PRO A 25 -13.58 8.65 -3.64
C PRO A 25 -12.57 9.80 -3.61
N ILE A 26 -11.48 9.65 -4.37
CA ILE A 26 -10.49 10.69 -4.59
C ILE A 26 -11.26 11.93 -5.09
N SER A 27 -11.17 13.03 -4.33
CA SER A 27 -11.79 14.30 -4.70
C SER A 27 -11.31 14.71 -6.09
N SER A 28 -12.23 14.75 -7.03
CA SER A 28 -11.95 14.96 -8.46
C SER A 28 -11.59 16.42 -8.75
N GLU A 29 -10.32 16.78 -8.58
CA GLU A 29 -9.77 17.99 -9.22
C GLU A 29 -9.14 17.69 -10.59
N THR A 30 -8.92 16.42 -10.90
CA THR A 30 -8.38 15.95 -12.19
C THR A 30 -9.47 15.30 -13.04
N GLN A 31 -9.47 15.53 -14.36
CA GLN A 31 -10.33 14.85 -15.36
C GLN A 31 -10.06 13.32 -15.48
N ALA A 32 -9.63 12.66 -14.41
CA ALA A 32 -9.29 11.25 -14.38
C ALA A 32 -10.55 10.40 -14.20
N PHE A 33 -10.65 9.31 -14.96
CA PHE A 33 -11.66 8.28 -14.71
C PHE A 33 -11.28 7.48 -13.46
N VAL A 34 -12.13 7.52 -12.43
CA VAL A 34 -11.92 6.75 -11.21
C VAL A 34 -12.46 5.33 -11.41
N THR A 35 -11.58 4.33 -11.31
CA THR A 35 -11.96 2.92 -11.26
C THR A 35 -11.75 2.37 -9.85
N LYS A 36 -12.68 1.53 -9.38
CA LYS A 36 -12.57 0.86 -8.06
C LYS A 36 -12.18 -0.59 -8.27
N ILE A 37 -11.02 -0.97 -7.74
CA ILE A 37 -10.57 -2.35 -7.68
C ILE A 37 -10.97 -2.92 -6.32
N ARG A 38 -11.72 -4.02 -6.32
CA ARG A 38 -12.16 -4.69 -5.08
C ARG A 38 -11.16 -5.77 -4.71
N MET A 39 -10.56 -5.65 -3.53
CA MET A 39 -9.72 -6.67 -2.90
C MET A 39 -10.38 -7.12 -1.59
N GLN A 40 -10.16 -8.38 -1.21
CA GLN A 40 -10.64 -8.99 0.02
C GLN A 40 -9.85 -8.54 1.26
N SER A 41 -8.59 -8.13 1.10
CA SER A 41 -7.74 -7.67 2.19
C SER A 41 -6.55 -6.83 1.73
N TYR A 42 -5.91 -6.11 2.66
CA TYR A 42 -4.62 -5.45 2.42
C TYR A 42 -3.49 -6.45 2.09
N TYR A 43 -3.62 -7.69 2.56
CA TYR A 43 -2.69 -8.76 2.20
C TYR A 43 -2.79 -9.10 0.71
N GLU A 44 -4.01 -9.25 0.18
CA GLU A 44 -4.24 -9.46 -1.25
C GLU A 44 -3.78 -8.24 -2.07
N LEU A 45 -4.04 -7.03 -1.59
CA LEU A 45 -3.54 -5.80 -2.23
C LEU A 45 -2.01 -5.80 -2.33
N GLY A 46 -1.31 -6.11 -1.23
CA GLY A 46 0.16 -6.21 -1.22
C GLY A 46 0.68 -7.29 -2.15
N TYR A 47 -0.02 -8.42 -2.24
CA TYR A 47 0.31 -9.50 -3.18
C TYR A 47 0.14 -9.03 -4.64
N ALA A 48 -0.95 -8.35 -4.96
CA ALA A 48 -1.20 -7.80 -6.28
C ALA A 48 -0.13 -6.76 -6.69
N ILE A 49 0.25 -5.85 -5.79
CA ILE A 49 1.35 -4.90 -6.02
C ILE A 49 2.66 -5.64 -6.30
N THR A 50 2.96 -6.66 -5.49
CA THR A 50 4.21 -7.44 -5.63
C THR A 50 4.26 -8.17 -6.96
N ASP A 51 3.17 -8.80 -7.38
CA ASP A 51 3.11 -9.52 -8.65
C ASP A 51 3.16 -8.58 -9.86
N LEU A 52 2.54 -7.39 -9.78
CA LEU A 52 2.68 -6.36 -10.81
C LEU A 52 4.13 -5.88 -10.94
N LEU A 53 4.83 -5.68 -9.82
CA LEU A 53 6.25 -5.31 -9.83
C LEU A 53 7.13 -6.43 -10.40
N ARG A 54 6.88 -7.69 -10.03
CA ARG A 54 7.58 -8.85 -10.62
C ARG A 54 7.36 -8.94 -12.12
N LEU A 55 6.14 -8.69 -12.58
CA LEU A 55 5.82 -8.67 -14.01
C LEU A 55 6.62 -7.58 -14.74
N CYS A 56 6.73 -6.38 -14.15
CA CYS A 56 7.56 -5.31 -14.70
C CYS A 56 9.04 -5.71 -14.78
N ILE A 57 9.59 -6.33 -13.73
CA ILE A 57 10.99 -6.80 -13.71
C ILE A 57 11.23 -7.81 -14.83
N LEU A 58 10.41 -8.86 -14.90
CA LEU A 58 10.51 -9.89 -15.95
C LEU A 58 10.37 -9.30 -17.36
N SER A 59 9.46 -8.34 -17.54
CA SER A 59 9.28 -7.68 -18.83
C SER A 59 10.53 -6.90 -19.23
N LEU A 60 11.16 -6.18 -18.29
CA LEU A 60 12.39 -5.42 -18.57
C LEU A 60 13.57 -6.35 -18.89
N GLU A 61 13.73 -7.45 -18.15
CA GLU A 61 14.77 -8.47 -18.40
C GLU A 61 14.59 -9.13 -19.78
N GLU A 62 13.36 -9.45 -20.17
CA GLU A 62 13.08 -10.02 -21.48
C GLU A 62 13.40 -9.06 -22.64
N GLU A 63 13.16 -7.75 -22.48
CA GLU A 63 13.46 -6.75 -23.50
C GLU A 63 14.98 -6.58 -23.73
N GLU A 64 15.81 -6.81 -22.71
CA GLU A 64 17.27 -6.78 -22.84
C GLU A 64 17.80 -7.92 -23.73
N HIS A 65 17.08 -9.05 -23.76
CA HIS A 65 17.48 -10.25 -24.49
C HIS A 65 16.73 -10.47 -25.82
N LYS A 66 15.72 -9.66 -26.14
CA LYS A 66 14.94 -9.76 -27.39
C LYS A 66 15.63 -9.10 -28.58
N LYS A 67 15.70 -9.82 -29.70
CA LYS A 67 16.08 -9.25 -31.00
C LYS A 67 15.05 -8.20 -31.42
N ALA A 68 15.50 -7.14 -32.08
CA ALA A 68 14.67 -5.98 -32.46
C ALA A 68 13.37 -6.33 -33.23
N THR A 69 13.31 -7.51 -33.86
CA THR A 69 12.16 -8.04 -34.61
C THR A 69 11.05 -8.66 -33.75
N ASP A 70 11.29 -9.02 -32.48
CA ASP A 70 10.32 -9.70 -31.61
C ASP A 70 9.64 -8.79 -30.58
N ARG A 71 9.91 -7.47 -30.61
CA ARG A 71 9.40 -6.50 -29.61
C ARG A 71 7.90 -6.18 -29.70
N LYS A 72 7.13 -6.92 -30.51
CA LYS A 72 5.73 -6.59 -30.80
C LYS A 72 4.74 -7.01 -29.70
N SER A 73 5.17 -7.75 -28.69
CA SER A 73 4.32 -8.24 -27.58
C SER A 73 4.77 -7.79 -26.18
N SER A 74 5.63 -6.78 -26.08
CA SER A 74 6.16 -6.29 -24.80
C SER A 74 5.06 -5.62 -23.97
N ILE A 75 4.96 -5.98 -22.69
CA ILE A 75 4.08 -5.29 -21.74
C ILE A 75 4.55 -3.84 -21.60
N ASN A 76 3.61 -2.89 -21.60
CA ASN A 76 3.95 -1.50 -21.34
C ASN A 76 4.18 -1.29 -19.84
N VAL A 77 5.44 -1.49 -19.42
CA VAL A 77 5.91 -1.38 -18.03
C VAL A 77 5.55 -0.03 -17.42
N VAL A 78 5.59 1.06 -18.19
CA VAL A 78 5.26 2.41 -17.69
C VAL A 78 3.83 2.48 -17.18
N ILE A 79 2.86 1.97 -17.95
CA ILE A 79 1.44 1.97 -17.54
C ILE A 79 1.24 1.11 -16.29
N ILE A 80 1.90 -0.04 -16.20
CA ILE A 80 1.79 -0.91 -15.02
C ILE A 80 2.35 -0.20 -13.77
N LEU A 81 3.50 0.48 -13.89
CA LEU A 81 4.09 1.22 -12.78
C LEU A 81 3.21 2.40 -12.34
N GLU A 82 2.58 3.12 -13.26
CA GLU A 82 1.61 4.18 -12.92
C GLU A 82 0.40 3.64 -12.16
N MET A 83 -0.09 2.45 -12.52
CA MET A 83 -1.15 1.77 -11.76
C MET A 83 -0.67 1.32 -10.37
N VAL A 84 0.53 0.76 -10.28
CA VAL A 84 1.12 0.31 -9.01
C VAL A 84 1.26 1.48 -8.03
N ILE A 85 1.69 2.67 -8.49
CA ILE A 85 1.77 3.88 -7.65
C ILE A 85 0.40 4.21 -7.03
N GLN A 86 -0.67 4.09 -7.80
CA GLN A 86 -2.03 4.38 -7.33
C GLN A 86 -2.59 3.31 -6.38
N LEU A 87 -2.03 2.10 -6.39
CA LEU A 87 -2.45 0.99 -5.52
C LEU A 87 -1.78 1.05 -4.14
N PHE A 88 -0.70 1.83 -3.96
CA PHE A 88 0.02 1.90 -2.70
C PHE A 88 -0.83 2.52 -1.58
N PRO A 89 -1.13 1.79 -0.49
CA PRO A 89 -1.93 2.27 0.62
C PRO A 89 -1.07 3.11 1.59
N MET A 90 -0.69 4.32 1.16
CA MET A 90 0.28 5.16 1.90
C MET A 90 -0.22 5.60 3.27
N GLU A 91 -1.52 5.91 3.41
CA GLU A 91 -2.11 6.29 4.71
C GLU A 91 -2.03 5.11 5.70
N GLU A 92 -2.26 3.88 5.22
CA GLU A 92 -2.18 2.68 6.05
C GLU A 92 -0.73 2.33 6.42
N PHE A 93 0.24 2.62 5.55
CA PHE A 93 1.66 2.49 5.91
C PHE A 93 2.11 3.52 6.94
N GLU A 94 1.59 4.74 6.88
CA GLU A 94 1.81 5.75 7.92
C GLU A 94 1.25 5.29 9.27
N PHE A 95 0.04 4.71 9.28
CA PHE A 95 -0.53 4.09 10.47
C PHE A 95 0.36 3.01 11.07
N LEU A 96 0.88 2.08 10.25
CA LEU A 96 1.78 1.04 10.74
C LEU A 96 3.06 1.62 11.35
N SER A 97 3.56 2.72 10.80
CA SER A 97 4.74 3.42 11.30
C SER A 97 4.47 4.08 12.65
N GLU A 98 3.33 4.78 12.78
CA GLU A 98 2.92 5.42 14.03
C GLU A 98 2.61 4.38 15.12
N LEU A 99 1.95 3.27 14.75
CA LEU A 99 1.68 2.16 15.65
C LEU A 99 2.97 1.52 16.16
N HIS A 100 3.96 1.33 15.29
CA HIS A 100 5.27 0.81 15.68
C HIS A 100 5.95 1.76 16.69
N GLN A 101 5.93 3.07 16.44
CA GLN A 101 6.48 4.03 17.40
C GLN A 101 5.79 3.95 18.76
N GLN A 102 4.46 3.92 18.80
CA GLN A 102 3.73 3.87 20.08
C GLN A 102 4.00 2.58 20.87
N ILE A 103 4.03 1.41 20.20
CA ILE A 103 4.25 0.12 20.88
C ILE A 103 5.70 -0.04 21.35
N PHE A 104 6.67 0.37 20.53
CA PHE A 104 8.08 0.06 20.76
C PHE A 104 8.87 1.20 21.41
N THR A 105 8.35 2.43 21.45
CA THR A 105 8.97 3.54 22.21
C THR A 105 8.58 3.47 23.70
N ASP A 106 7.37 3.03 24.02
CA ASP A 106 6.90 2.83 25.40
C ASP A 106 7.65 1.68 26.11
N SER A 107 8.25 0.75 25.37
CA SER A 107 9.04 -0.35 25.94
C SER A 107 10.48 0.03 26.30
N ASN A 108 11.01 1.15 25.77
CA ASN A 108 12.34 1.65 26.12
C ASN A 108 12.33 2.55 27.37
N THR A 109 11.19 3.09 27.77
CA THR A 109 11.06 3.92 29.00
C THR A 109 10.75 3.09 30.26
N LEU A 110 10.55 1.78 30.12
CA LEU A 110 10.29 0.83 31.21
C LEU A 110 11.54 0.05 31.66
N ASN A 111 12.70 0.27 31.00
CA ASN A 111 13.96 -0.43 31.26
C ASN A 111 15.11 0.47 31.76
N GLU A 112 14.83 1.72 32.15
CA GLU A 112 15.74 2.60 32.91
C GLU A 112 15.15 2.92 34.30
#